data_AF-A0A9W3ABJ1-F1
#
_entry.id   AF-A0A9W3ABJ1-F1
#
_cell.length_a   1.000
_cell.length_b   1.000
_cell.length_c   1.000
_cell.angle_alpha   90.00
_cell.angle_beta   90.00
_cell.angle_gamma   90.00
#
_symmetry.space_group_name_H-M   'P 1'
#
loop_
_entity.id
_entity.type
_entity.pdbx_description
1 polymer ?
#
loop_
_entity_poly.entity_id
_entity_poly.type
_entity_poly.pdbx_seq_one_letter_code
_entity_poly.pdbx_strand_id
1 'polypeptide(L)'
;MKYSVLLKLYLFVLQIWAAEAQDNDYNVQEFSTYKCHCGGQCPREDGRCPADAQCDKGWFGLRCQYEDLLNTLDAKITTQPKRLNVDCLSDGNDKTCNDNTNLKSITVKWLDQISIPLTFLRIVVSDPEFLSTLEFRLVEEGDTDITPCHRPVYTLQGNNTMDIRCQDNIRITSLVLFGNLSFLCSVYISGGRNVAYRQSALQTSNYTSLYEAALAVDGNTDSKLEHNSCSHTNEETSPKWSLTLQSNYVINRVVLYNRDNFNLVRLQGFVIQTFDSNRNVIEVFKDKTLVPQRIYQVNLKGNVDHPVNLLSISLEGRDKILTLCEVETYGECPSGFWSLPCNKRCPTSCPDDCDRDTGACNIVVIGRSNPQQCDAACSNGRYGINCRNDCSNECIEGICDVRTGLCDQECNCYNDPPYCKTDVYKFNLELVSFGIGCAACGGLCILVILALVLSKTIVCQCKQRSRLEPELLFGKERNHYNEHKETSDDHFYEPVLSCRNNIGGNPIVAFRKDTTEYAEA
;
A
#
# COMPACT_ATOMS: atom_id res chain seq x y z
N MET A 1 -2.09 -54.44 -30.01
CA MET A 1 -1.41 -53.79 -28.87
C MET A 1 -0.35 -52.75 -29.25
N LYS A 2 0.42 -52.88 -30.35
CA LYS A 2 1.46 -51.89 -30.72
C LYS A 2 0.95 -50.50 -31.17
N TYR A 3 -0.25 -50.41 -31.76
CA TYR A 3 -0.84 -49.12 -32.21
C TYR A 3 -1.42 -48.24 -31.08
N SER A 4 -1.81 -48.84 -29.95
CA SER A 4 -2.39 -48.10 -28.81
C SER A 4 -1.33 -47.32 -28.02
N VAL A 5 -0.09 -47.84 -27.98
CA VAL A 5 1.03 -47.20 -27.30
C VAL A 5 1.55 -46.00 -28.12
N LEU A 6 1.62 -46.13 -29.44
CA LEU A 6 2.01 -45.05 -30.34
C LEU A 6 1.00 -43.89 -30.35
N LEU A 7 -0.31 -44.18 -30.32
CA LEU A 7 -1.34 -43.14 -30.24
C LEU A 7 -1.33 -42.41 -28.89
N LYS A 8 -1.06 -43.13 -27.78
CA LYS A 8 -0.89 -42.52 -26.45
C LYS A 8 0.39 -41.68 -26.35
N LEU A 9 1.49 -42.11 -26.96
CA LEU A 9 2.72 -41.30 -27.05
C LEU A 9 2.49 -40.05 -27.91
N TYR A 10 1.78 -40.16 -29.03
CA TYR A 10 1.46 -39.01 -29.88
C TYR A 10 0.54 -37.99 -29.18
N LEU A 11 -0.46 -38.46 -28.42
CA LEU A 11 -1.33 -37.61 -27.60
C LEU A 11 -0.58 -37.00 -26.41
N PHE A 12 0.37 -37.71 -25.81
CA PHE A 12 1.20 -37.19 -24.72
C PHE A 12 2.19 -36.14 -25.22
N VAL A 13 2.79 -36.33 -26.39
CA VAL A 13 3.63 -35.32 -27.05
C VAL A 13 2.82 -34.10 -27.49
N LEU A 14 1.57 -34.28 -27.96
CA LEU A 14 0.64 -33.17 -28.22
C LEU A 14 0.22 -32.44 -26.93
N GLN A 15 0.08 -33.14 -25.80
CA GLN A 15 -0.19 -32.51 -24.50
C GLN A 15 1.04 -31.77 -23.95
N ILE A 16 2.26 -32.26 -24.19
CA ILE A 16 3.50 -31.55 -23.84
C ILE A 16 3.67 -30.32 -24.73
N TRP A 17 3.43 -30.43 -26.04
CA TRP A 17 3.40 -29.27 -26.95
C TRP A 17 2.29 -28.26 -26.62
N ALA A 18 1.13 -28.72 -26.14
CA ALA A 18 0.06 -27.83 -25.69
C ALA A 18 0.35 -27.18 -24.33
N ALA A 19 1.13 -27.82 -23.46
CA ALA A 19 1.59 -27.26 -22.18
C ALA A 19 2.79 -26.30 -22.36
N GLU A 20 3.61 -26.50 -23.38
CA GLU A 20 4.70 -25.59 -23.77
C GLU A 20 4.26 -24.46 -24.72
N ALA A 21 3.02 -24.52 -25.24
CA ALA A 21 2.41 -23.47 -26.05
C ALA A 21 1.65 -22.39 -25.24
N GLN A 22 1.79 -22.37 -23.91
CA GLN A 22 1.16 -21.37 -23.06
C GLN A 22 2.10 -20.26 -22.55
N ASP A 23 3.36 -20.23 -23.00
CA ASP A 23 4.30 -19.14 -22.67
C ASP A 23 5.23 -18.79 -23.85
N ASN A 24 4.69 -18.75 -25.07
CA ASN A 24 5.41 -18.19 -26.21
C ASN A 24 4.53 -17.24 -27.03
N ASP A 25 5.03 -15.99 -27.08
CA ASP A 25 4.71 -14.93 -28.03
C ASP A 25 3.37 -14.18 -27.85
N TYR A 26 3.33 -13.30 -26.85
CA TYR A 26 2.47 -12.12 -26.86
C TYR A 26 3.34 -10.86 -26.72
N ASN A 27 3.52 -10.17 -27.85
CA ASN A 27 4.04 -8.81 -28.03
C ASN A 27 5.32 -8.42 -27.24
N VAL A 28 6.49 -8.72 -27.81
CA VAL A 28 7.75 -8.04 -27.42
C VAL A 28 7.65 -6.51 -27.59
N GLN A 29 6.77 -6.03 -28.47
CA GLN A 29 6.51 -4.61 -28.69
C GLN A 29 5.68 -3.91 -27.59
N GLU A 30 4.98 -4.66 -26.74
CA GLU A 30 4.07 -4.10 -25.71
C GLU A 30 4.80 -3.81 -24.39
N PHE A 31 6.00 -4.38 -24.19
CA PHE A 31 6.78 -4.22 -22.96
C PHE A 31 8.07 -3.42 -23.11
N SER A 32 8.45 -3.02 -24.34
CA SER A 32 9.62 -2.16 -24.61
C SER A 32 9.45 -0.70 -24.16
N THR A 33 8.33 -0.38 -23.50
CA THR A 33 7.94 0.93 -22.97
C THR A 33 8.16 1.06 -21.46
N TYR A 34 8.88 0.13 -20.84
CA TYR A 34 9.24 0.17 -19.42
C TYR A 34 10.75 0.05 -19.21
N LYS A 35 11.30 0.92 -18.36
CA LYS A 35 12.73 0.94 -18.05
C LYS A 35 13.04 -0.14 -17.03
N CYS A 36 14.08 -0.93 -17.26
CA CYS A 36 14.48 -1.96 -16.32
C CYS A 36 15.25 -1.36 -15.14
N HIS A 37 14.88 -1.78 -13.93
CA HIS A 37 15.47 -1.34 -12.65
C HIS A 37 15.85 -2.55 -11.78
N CYS A 38 16.47 -3.55 -12.41
CA CYS A 38 16.88 -4.78 -11.75
C CYS A 38 18.39 -4.72 -11.49
N GLY A 39 18.82 -5.14 -10.30
CA GLY A 39 20.22 -5.25 -9.93
C GLY A 39 20.99 -6.15 -10.89
N GLY A 40 21.98 -5.56 -11.57
CA GLY A 40 22.83 -6.25 -12.54
C GLY A 40 22.53 -5.88 -13.99
N GLN A 41 22.56 -6.86 -14.90
CA GLN A 41 22.26 -6.64 -16.31
C GLN A 41 20.77 -6.80 -16.56
N CYS A 42 20.18 -5.85 -17.28
CA CYS A 42 18.82 -5.89 -17.79
C CYS A 42 18.79 -6.64 -19.13
N PRO A 43 18.47 -7.94 -19.14
CA PRO A 43 18.76 -8.79 -20.30
C PRO A 43 17.65 -8.75 -21.35
N ARG A 44 16.50 -8.14 -21.04
CA ARG A 44 15.29 -8.16 -21.88
C ARG A 44 14.65 -6.78 -21.95
N GLU A 45 14.13 -6.45 -23.13
CA GLU A 45 13.34 -5.25 -23.36
C GLU A 45 11.94 -5.32 -22.71
N ASP A 46 11.55 -6.46 -22.13
CA ASP A 46 10.25 -6.61 -21.48
C ASP A 46 10.23 -6.22 -19.99
N GLY A 47 11.36 -5.74 -19.45
CA GLY A 47 11.50 -5.31 -18.06
C GLY A 47 11.54 -6.44 -17.03
N ARG A 48 11.55 -7.73 -17.41
CA ARG A 48 11.68 -8.82 -16.44
C ARG A 48 13.09 -8.87 -15.86
N CYS A 49 13.17 -8.93 -14.54
CA CYS A 49 14.44 -9.18 -13.86
C CYS A 49 14.91 -10.62 -14.08
N PRO A 50 16.23 -10.86 -14.18
CA PRO A 50 16.79 -12.21 -14.06
C PRO A 50 16.25 -12.93 -12.83
N ALA A 51 16.19 -14.27 -12.88
CA ALA A 51 15.88 -15.06 -11.69
C ALA A 51 16.87 -14.67 -10.57
N ASP A 52 16.33 -14.40 -9.38
CA ASP A 52 17.05 -13.95 -8.17
C ASP A 52 17.62 -12.52 -8.17
N ALA A 53 17.44 -11.74 -9.25
CA ALA A 53 17.83 -10.32 -9.23
C ALA A 53 16.83 -9.50 -8.39
N GLN A 54 17.37 -8.76 -7.42
CA GLN A 54 16.61 -7.76 -6.65
C GLN A 54 16.42 -6.49 -7.47
N CYS A 55 15.46 -5.66 -7.07
CA CYS A 55 15.33 -4.33 -7.65
C CYS A 55 16.52 -3.45 -7.26
N ASP A 56 16.90 -2.54 -8.16
CA ASP A 56 17.83 -1.47 -7.82
C ASP A 56 17.26 -0.61 -6.70
N LYS A 57 18.15 -0.02 -5.89
CA LYS A 57 17.75 0.86 -4.79
C LYS A 57 16.83 1.98 -5.32
N GLY A 58 15.71 2.20 -4.63
CA GLY A 58 14.68 3.16 -5.05
C GLY A 58 13.59 2.57 -5.95
N TRP A 59 13.61 1.27 -6.22
CA TRP A 59 12.61 0.59 -7.05
C TRP A 59 12.08 -0.68 -6.39
N PHE A 60 10.81 -1.00 -6.64
CA PHE A 60 10.16 -2.21 -6.13
C PHE A 60 8.98 -2.68 -7.01
N GLY A 61 8.28 -3.71 -6.56
CA GLY A 61 7.05 -4.21 -7.18
C GLY A 61 7.28 -5.07 -8.42
N LEU A 62 6.20 -5.35 -9.16
CA LEU A 62 6.28 -6.19 -10.35
C LEU A 62 7.29 -5.60 -11.35
N ARG A 63 8.29 -6.41 -11.72
CA ARG A 63 9.36 -6.03 -12.67
C ARG A 63 10.13 -4.75 -12.26
N CYS A 64 10.17 -4.42 -10.97
CA CYS A 64 10.85 -3.24 -10.42
C CYS A 64 10.41 -1.92 -11.05
N GLN A 65 9.12 -1.80 -11.40
CA GLN A 65 8.61 -0.61 -12.11
C GLN A 65 8.16 0.51 -11.19
N TYR A 66 7.98 0.23 -9.90
CA TYR A 66 7.48 1.20 -8.93
C TYR A 66 8.63 1.94 -8.27
N GLU A 67 8.59 3.26 -8.31
CA GLU A 67 9.54 4.07 -7.55
C GLU A 67 9.19 4.01 -6.06
N ASP A 68 10.19 3.75 -5.23
CA ASP A 68 10.06 3.77 -3.77
C ASP A 68 10.40 5.15 -3.20
N LEU A 69 9.36 5.87 -2.78
CA LEU A 69 9.46 7.23 -2.25
C LEU A 69 10.20 7.33 -0.91
N LEU A 70 10.45 6.22 -0.22
CA LEU A 70 11.33 6.24 0.95
C LEU A 70 12.78 6.51 0.56
N ASN A 71 13.20 6.02 -0.60
CA ASN A 71 14.58 6.06 -1.06
C ASN A 71 14.85 7.21 -2.05
N THR A 72 13.85 7.69 -2.79
CA THR A 72 14.05 8.69 -3.85
C THR A 72 13.77 10.14 -3.46
N LEU A 73 12.95 10.39 -2.43
CA LEU A 73 12.58 11.75 -2.00
C LEU A 73 13.12 12.15 -0.61
N ASP A 74 14.25 11.55 -0.21
CA ASP A 74 14.92 11.81 1.08
C ASP A 74 13.95 11.75 2.28
N ALA A 75 13.10 10.71 2.31
CA ALA A 75 12.15 10.54 3.39
C ALA A 75 12.86 10.30 4.73
N LYS A 76 12.36 10.91 5.80
CA LYS A 76 12.86 10.71 7.15
C LYS A 76 11.95 9.78 7.92
N ILE A 77 12.51 8.65 8.35
CA ILE A 77 11.83 7.70 9.24
C ILE A 77 12.16 8.08 10.70
N THR A 78 11.13 8.18 11.53
CA THR A 78 11.24 8.40 12.97
C THR A 78 10.47 7.33 13.73
N THR A 79 10.92 7.00 14.94
CA THR A 79 10.40 5.86 15.71
C THR A 79 9.81 6.30 17.03
N GLN A 80 8.88 5.50 17.57
CA GLN A 80 8.46 5.56 18.95
C GLN A 80 8.70 4.20 19.64
N PRO A 81 9.50 4.14 20.74
CA PRO A 81 10.31 5.21 21.31
C PRO A 81 11.38 5.74 20.32
N LYS A 82 11.87 6.95 20.56
CA LYS A 82 12.80 7.63 19.63
C LYS A 82 14.15 6.91 19.55
N ARG A 83 14.79 7.00 18.37
CA ARG A 83 16.15 6.52 18.09
C ARG A 83 16.32 4.99 18.11
N LEU A 84 15.28 4.26 17.72
CA LEU A 84 15.44 2.83 17.39
C LEU A 84 16.01 2.69 15.98
N ASN A 85 16.88 1.71 15.77
CA ASN A 85 17.38 1.38 14.45
C ASN A 85 16.28 0.64 13.69
N VAL A 86 15.90 1.17 12.53
CA VAL A 86 14.88 0.62 11.63
C VAL A 86 15.36 0.67 10.16
N ASP A 87 16.67 0.66 9.95
CA ASP A 87 17.27 0.79 8.61
C ASP A 87 16.82 -0.34 7.67
N CYS A 88 16.55 -1.53 8.22
CA CYS A 88 16.03 -2.68 7.49
C CYS A 88 14.74 -2.37 6.71
N LEU A 89 13.91 -1.44 7.20
CA LEU A 89 12.62 -1.11 6.59
C LEU A 89 12.73 -0.51 5.19
N SER A 90 13.91 -0.01 4.82
CA SER A 90 14.16 0.72 3.58
C SER A 90 15.48 0.32 2.89
N ASP A 91 16.10 -0.78 3.32
CA ASP A 91 17.39 -1.25 2.80
C ASP A 91 17.28 -1.97 1.44
N GLY A 92 16.06 -2.21 0.97
CA GLY A 92 15.77 -2.90 -0.30
C GLY A 92 15.82 -4.43 -0.21
N ASN A 93 15.89 -5.00 0.99
CA ASN A 93 15.99 -6.43 1.21
C ASN A 93 14.86 -6.96 2.10
N ASP A 94 13.88 -7.62 1.47
CA ASP A 94 12.73 -8.24 2.13
C ASP A 94 13.03 -9.33 3.17
N LYS A 95 14.31 -9.71 3.35
CA LYS A 95 14.75 -10.73 4.32
C LYS A 95 15.35 -10.13 5.59
N THR A 96 15.68 -8.84 5.60
CA THR A 96 16.19 -8.14 6.80
C THR A 96 15.01 -7.52 7.52
N CYS A 97 14.79 -7.91 8.78
CA CYS A 97 13.58 -7.52 9.51
C CYS A 97 13.89 -6.92 10.87
N ASN A 98 13.01 -6.03 11.31
CA ASN A 98 13.02 -5.50 12.66
C ASN A 98 12.75 -6.65 13.64
N ASP A 99 13.61 -6.81 14.62
CA ASP A 99 13.47 -7.74 15.75
C ASP A 99 13.12 -7.02 17.07
N ASN A 100 13.01 -5.68 17.02
CA ASN A 100 12.79 -4.87 18.20
C ASN A 100 11.30 -4.86 18.59
N THR A 101 10.99 -5.61 19.64
CA THR A 101 9.63 -5.72 20.21
C THR A 101 9.15 -4.45 20.94
N ASN A 102 10.04 -3.49 21.19
CA ASN A 102 9.68 -2.21 21.81
C ASN A 102 9.23 -1.16 20.78
N LEU A 103 9.40 -1.41 19.47
CA LEU A 103 8.95 -0.49 18.43
C LEU A 103 7.42 -0.44 18.40
N LYS A 104 6.85 0.72 18.75
CA LYS A 104 5.40 0.93 18.82
C LYS A 104 4.82 1.58 17.57
N SER A 105 5.57 2.53 16.99
CA SER A 105 5.19 3.17 15.74
C SER A 105 6.42 3.62 14.97
N ILE A 106 6.23 3.74 13.65
CA ILE A 106 7.14 4.46 12.76
C ILE A 106 6.36 5.58 12.08
N THR A 107 7.01 6.72 11.90
CA THR A 107 6.50 7.86 11.15
C THR A 107 7.47 8.19 10.04
N VAL A 108 6.98 8.08 8.81
CA VAL A 108 7.65 8.53 7.61
C VAL A 108 7.20 9.95 7.33
N LYS A 109 8.15 10.88 7.20
CA LYS A 109 7.88 12.27 6.83
C LYS A 109 8.81 12.69 5.69
N TRP A 110 8.26 13.32 4.66
CA TRP A 110 9.05 13.92 3.59
C TRP A 110 9.45 15.35 3.96
N LEU A 111 10.57 15.84 3.40
CA LEU A 111 11.12 17.16 3.73
C LEU A 111 10.07 18.27 3.52
N ASP A 112 10.15 19.29 4.37
CA ASP A 112 9.10 20.31 4.49
C ASP A 112 8.78 20.93 3.12
N GLN A 113 7.48 20.94 2.75
CA GLN A 113 6.87 21.39 1.49
C GLN A 113 6.68 20.34 0.38
N ILE A 114 7.04 19.06 0.56
CA ILE A 114 6.70 18.01 -0.40
C ILE A 114 5.46 17.25 0.09
N SER A 115 4.29 17.59 -0.46
CA SER A 115 3.10 16.74 -0.39
C SER A 115 3.17 15.72 -1.52
N ILE A 116 3.11 14.43 -1.19
CA ILE A 116 3.17 13.35 -2.17
C ILE A 116 1.78 12.73 -2.39
N PRO A 117 1.40 12.42 -3.64
CA PRO A 117 0.21 11.62 -3.90
C PRO A 117 0.45 10.17 -3.45
N LEU A 118 -0.33 9.68 -2.49
CA LEU A 118 -0.22 8.29 -2.05
C LEU A 118 -1.05 7.39 -2.98
N THR A 119 -0.36 6.56 -3.77
CA THR A 119 -1.05 5.58 -4.63
C THR A 119 -1.30 4.26 -3.90
N PHE A 120 -0.27 3.69 -3.30
CA PHE A 120 -0.33 2.56 -2.38
C PHE A 120 0.97 2.44 -1.62
N LEU A 121 0.94 1.60 -0.59
CA LEU A 121 2.12 1.15 0.12
C LEU A 121 2.17 -0.38 0.09
N ARG A 122 3.37 -0.94 0.16
CA ARG A 122 3.60 -2.37 0.32
C ARG A 122 4.30 -2.64 1.64
N ILE A 123 3.80 -3.62 2.36
CA ILE A 123 4.37 -4.10 3.62
C ILE A 123 4.84 -5.53 3.43
N VAL A 124 6.06 -5.81 3.87
CA VAL A 124 6.62 -7.17 3.91
C VAL A 124 6.93 -7.54 5.35
N VAL A 125 6.50 -8.71 5.78
CA VAL A 125 6.78 -9.25 7.12
C VAL A 125 7.41 -10.64 7.06
N SER A 126 8.21 -11.00 8.06
CA SER A 126 8.79 -12.35 8.14
C SER A 126 7.77 -13.40 8.57
N ASP A 127 6.73 -12.99 9.31
CA ASP A 127 5.67 -13.86 9.81
C ASP A 127 4.27 -13.31 9.38
N PRO A 128 3.54 -14.04 8.51
CA PRO A 128 2.23 -13.64 7.99
C PRO A 128 1.17 -13.28 9.03
N GLU A 129 1.22 -13.83 10.24
CA GLU A 129 0.20 -13.58 11.26
C GLU A 129 0.17 -12.11 11.69
N PHE A 130 1.29 -11.39 11.54
CA PHE A 130 1.40 -10.00 11.95
C PHE A 130 0.80 -9.01 10.96
N LEU A 131 0.53 -9.44 9.72
CA LEU A 131 -0.08 -8.60 8.69
C LEU A 131 -1.43 -8.01 9.12
N SER A 132 -2.26 -8.75 9.87
CA SER A 132 -3.56 -8.25 10.35
C SER A 132 -3.46 -7.28 11.53
N THR A 133 -2.31 -7.26 12.21
CA THR A 133 -2.07 -6.43 13.39
C THR A 133 -1.59 -5.02 13.04
N LEU A 134 -1.16 -4.82 11.79
CA LEU A 134 -0.64 -3.56 11.32
C LEU A 134 -1.78 -2.62 10.98
N GLU A 135 -1.58 -1.36 11.36
CA GLU A 135 -2.47 -0.28 11.00
C GLU A 135 -1.66 0.92 10.54
N PHE A 136 -2.23 1.65 9.59
CA PHE A 136 -1.61 2.84 9.03
C PHE A 136 -2.56 4.03 9.13
N ARG A 137 -1.98 5.20 9.32
CA ARG A 137 -2.66 6.50 9.28
C ARG A 137 -1.83 7.49 8.50
N LEU A 138 -2.47 8.55 8.08
CA LEU A 138 -1.92 9.54 7.18
C LEU A 138 -2.08 10.92 7.81
N VAL A 139 -1.20 11.84 7.41
CA VAL A 139 -1.38 13.27 7.66
C VAL A 139 -1.49 13.91 6.29
N GLU A 140 -2.68 14.42 5.96
CA GLU A 140 -2.97 15.02 4.66
C GLU A 140 -2.28 16.38 4.49
N GLU A 141 -2.15 16.83 3.25
CA GLU A 141 -1.63 18.16 2.93
C GLU A 141 -2.50 19.26 3.55
N GLY A 142 -1.87 20.12 4.37
CA GLY A 142 -2.54 21.23 5.03
C GLY A 142 -3.22 20.87 6.36
N ASP A 143 -3.15 19.60 6.76
CA ASP A 143 -3.65 19.11 8.05
C ASP A 143 -2.50 18.84 9.03
N THR A 144 -2.83 18.79 10.31
CA THR A 144 -1.94 18.33 11.40
C THR A 144 -2.43 17.03 12.02
N ASP A 145 -3.69 16.66 11.76
CA ASP A 145 -4.31 15.49 12.38
C ASP A 145 -3.89 14.20 11.67
N ILE A 146 -3.75 13.14 12.48
CA ILE A 146 -3.43 11.79 12.01
C ILE A 146 -4.76 11.09 11.73
N THR A 147 -5.14 10.97 10.46
CA THR A 147 -6.44 10.47 10.02
C THR A 147 -6.37 9.08 9.39
N PRO A 148 -7.43 8.26 9.49
CA PRO A 148 -7.56 7.03 8.72
C PRO A 148 -7.68 7.34 7.23
N CYS A 149 -7.02 6.50 6.43
CA CYS A 149 -7.32 6.41 5.01
C CYS A 149 -8.81 6.06 4.83
N HIS A 150 -9.53 6.85 4.03
CA HIS A 150 -10.91 6.56 3.69
C HIS A 150 -10.92 5.46 2.61
N ARG A 151 -11.70 4.40 2.86
CA ARG A 151 -11.81 3.18 2.01
C ARG A 151 -10.47 2.51 1.65
N PRO A 152 -9.74 1.96 2.63
CA PRO A 152 -8.53 1.20 2.35
C PRO A 152 -8.87 -0.13 1.66
N VAL A 153 -8.14 -0.45 0.59
CA VAL A 153 -8.20 -1.76 -0.08
C VAL A 153 -6.90 -2.51 0.21
N TYR A 154 -7.03 -3.69 0.82
CA TYR A 154 -5.90 -4.55 1.17
C TYR A 154 -5.83 -5.72 0.19
N THR A 155 -4.65 -6.02 -0.32
CA THR A 155 -4.43 -7.11 -1.27
C THR A 155 -3.20 -7.91 -0.86
N LEU A 156 -3.34 -9.24 -0.81
CA LEU A 156 -2.21 -10.12 -0.52
C LEU A 156 -1.39 -10.42 -1.78
N GLN A 157 -0.07 -10.24 -1.67
CA GLN A 157 0.93 -10.60 -2.67
C GLN A 157 1.71 -11.83 -2.18
N GLY A 158 1.10 -13.00 -2.28
CA GLY A 158 1.60 -14.20 -1.61
C GLY A 158 1.23 -14.22 -0.12
N ASN A 159 2.08 -14.83 0.71
CA ASN A 159 1.74 -15.08 2.12
C ASN A 159 2.24 -13.98 3.08
N ASN A 160 3.34 -13.31 2.74
CA ASN A 160 4.09 -12.43 3.66
C ASN A 160 4.03 -10.95 3.28
N THR A 161 3.36 -10.62 2.18
CA THR A 161 3.37 -9.29 1.59
C THR A 161 1.94 -8.79 1.40
N MET A 162 1.69 -7.55 1.81
CA MET A 162 0.40 -6.90 1.65
C MET A 162 0.57 -5.54 0.98
N ASP A 163 -0.23 -5.30 -0.05
CA ASP A 163 -0.42 -3.99 -0.64
C ASP A 163 -1.65 -3.33 -0.02
N ILE A 164 -1.51 -2.04 0.29
CA ILE A 164 -2.57 -1.24 0.88
C ILE A 164 -2.77 0.02 0.04
N ARG A 165 -3.96 0.15 -0.55
CA ARG A 165 -4.35 1.26 -1.42
C ARG A 165 -5.37 2.16 -0.73
N CYS A 166 -5.19 3.46 -0.87
CA CYS A 166 -6.20 4.47 -0.54
C CYS A 166 -6.91 4.92 -1.81
N GLN A 167 -8.23 4.79 -1.87
CA GLN A 167 -8.98 5.08 -3.09
C GLN A 167 -9.10 6.59 -3.40
N ASP A 168 -8.93 7.46 -2.40
CA ASP A 168 -9.21 8.89 -2.54
C ASP A 168 -8.08 9.71 -3.20
N ASN A 169 -7.02 9.07 -3.70
CA ASN A 169 -5.85 9.72 -4.32
C ASN A 169 -5.39 10.97 -3.54
N ILE A 170 -5.24 10.79 -2.23
CA ILE A 170 -4.92 11.86 -1.29
C ILE A 170 -3.44 12.22 -1.33
N ARG A 171 -3.17 13.48 -1.02
CA ARG A 171 -1.82 13.98 -0.82
C ARG A 171 -1.48 13.96 0.65
N ILE A 172 -0.35 13.36 0.96
CA ILE A 172 0.11 13.20 2.34
C ILE A 172 1.44 13.88 2.54
N THR A 173 1.66 14.36 3.76
CA THR A 173 2.95 14.87 4.24
C THR A 173 3.65 13.87 5.15
N SER A 174 2.87 12.99 5.80
CA SER A 174 3.39 11.96 6.68
C SER A 174 2.55 10.69 6.61
N LEU A 175 3.20 9.56 6.85
CA LEU A 175 2.59 8.25 7.01
C LEU A 175 3.03 7.66 8.35
N VAL A 176 2.09 7.13 9.13
CA VAL A 176 2.35 6.53 10.43
C VAL A 176 1.92 5.07 10.40
N LEU A 177 2.83 4.14 10.69
CA LEU A 177 2.52 2.73 10.92
C LEU A 177 2.59 2.41 12.41
N PHE A 178 1.65 1.61 12.87
CA PHE A 178 1.54 1.16 14.25
C PHE A 178 0.94 -0.25 14.32
N GLY A 179 0.84 -0.80 15.53
CA GLY A 179 0.49 -2.20 15.76
C GLY A 179 1.70 -2.99 16.23
N ASN A 180 1.82 -4.26 15.81
CA ASN A 180 2.98 -5.08 16.12
C ASN A 180 4.00 -5.05 14.97
N LEU A 181 5.08 -4.31 15.18
CA LEU A 181 6.13 -4.09 14.16
C LEU A 181 7.33 -5.06 14.29
N SER A 182 7.25 -6.06 15.19
CA SER A 182 8.38 -6.94 15.57
C SER A 182 8.81 -7.96 14.51
N PHE A 183 8.17 -7.95 13.34
CA PHE A 183 8.43 -8.85 12.21
C PHE A 183 8.42 -8.08 10.88
N LEU A 184 8.43 -6.75 10.95
CA LEU A 184 8.38 -5.89 9.77
C LEU A 184 9.73 -5.91 9.08
N CYS A 185 9.76 -6.33 7.81
CA CYS A 185 10.96 -6.42 6.99
C CYS A 185 11.14 -5.16 6.16
N SER A 186 10.19 -4.90 5.27
CA SER A 186 10.24 -3.78 4.34
C SER A 186 8.95 -2.98 4.37
N VAL A 187 9.08 -1.67 4.19
CA VAL A 187 7.98 -0.77 3.84
C VAL A 187 8.36 -0.13 2.51
N TYR A 188 7.45 -0.17 1.54
CA TYR A 188 7.63 0.56 0.30
C TYR A 188 6.46 1.53 0.11
N ILE A 189 6.76 2.75 -0.33
CA ILE A 189 5.74 3.76 -0.60
C ILE A 189 5.79 4.09 -2.08
N SER A 190 4.72 3.75 -2.80
CA SER A 190 4.71 3.86 -4.25
C SER A 190 4.64 5.31 -4.73
N GLY A 191 5.64 5.69 -5.50
CA GLY A 191 5.67 6.88 -6.34
C GLY A 191 5.03 6.70 -7.71
N GLY A 192 4.47 5.52 -7.99
CA GLY A 192 3.95 5.11 -9.29
C GLY A 192 5.03 4.58 -10.22
N ARG A 193 4.63 4.30 -11.47
CA ARG A 193 5.54 3.83 -12.54
C ARG A 193 5.79 4.95 -13.53
N ASN A 194 6.99 5.04 -14.10
CA ASN A 194 7.25 5.95 -15.21
C ASN A 194 6.57 5.42 -16.48
N VAL A 195 5.42 5.99 -16.84
CA VAL A 195 4.65 5.59 -18.02
C VAL A 195 5.00 6.38 -19.28
N ALA A 196 5.95 7.33 -19.20
CA ALA A 196 6.38 8.12 -20.35
C ALA A 196 7.47 7.44 -21.19
N TYR A 197 8.26 6.56 -20.58
CA TYR A 197 9.43 5.95 -21.20
C TYR A 197 9.08 5.29 -22.55
N ARG A 198 9.78 5.72 -23.60
CA ARG A 198 9.63 5.30 -25.01
C ARG A 198 8.21 5.40 -25.57
N GLN A 199 7.35 6.22 -24.98
CA GLN A 199 6.04 6.54 -25.53
C GLN A 199 6.16 7.50 -26.73
N SER A 200 5.06 7.67 -27.46
CA SER A 200 5.04 8.53 -28.65
C SER A 200 5.04 10.01 -28.26
N ALA A 201 6.10 10.71 -28.63
CA ALA A 201 6.28 12.13 -28.39
C ALA A 201 6.32 12.92 -29.70
N LEU A 202 5.73 14.12 -29.69
CA LEU A 202 5.75 15.09 -30.79
C LEU A 202 6.10 16.47 -30.25
N GLN A 203 6.67 17.32 -31.09
CA GLN A 203 6.90 18.73 -30.76
C GLN A 203 6.62 19.63 -31.97
N THR A 204 6.40 20.91 -31.72
CA THR A 204 6.01 21.91 -32.73
C THR A 204 7.01 22.04 -33.86
N SER A 205 8.30 21.96 -33.55
CA SER A 205 9.37 21.96 -34.53
C SER A 205 10.62 21.28 -33.96
N ASN A 206 11.52 20.82 -34.83
CA ASN A 206 12.82 20.30 -34.42
C ASN A 206 13.90 21.30 -34.87
N TYR A 207 14.83 21.66 -33.98
CA TYR A 207 15.95 22.54 -34.34
C TYR A 207 16.83 21.91 -35.43
N THR A 208 17.07 20.61 -35.31
CA THR A 208 17.64 19.75 -36.35
C THR A 208 17.05 18.34 -36.22
N SER A 209 17.33 17.45 -37.18
CA SER A 209 16.94 16.03 -37.08
C SER A 209 17.62 15.28 -35.92
N LEU A 210 18.58 15.89 -35.22
CA LEU A 210 19.25 15.29 -34.06
C LEU A 210 18.51 15.53 -32.74
N TYR A 211 17.53 16.45 -32.69
CA TYR A 211 16.89 16.88 -31.44
C TYR A 211 15.38 16.66 -31.43
N GLU A 212 14.97 15.45 -31.80
CA GLU A 212 13.57 15.06 -31.93
C GLU A 212 12.85 14.94 -30.58
N ALA A 213 11.52 14.98 -30.60
CA ALA A 213 10.68 14.91 -29.41
C ALA A 213 10.90 13.64 -28.56
N ALA A 214 11.21 12.51 -29.21
CA ALA A 214 11.38 11.21 -28.56
C ALA A 214 12.59 11.13 -27.62
N LEU A 215 13.58 12.02 -27.77
CA LEU A 215 14.74 12.07 -26.88
C LEU A 215 14.37 12.47 -25.45
N ALA A 216 13.24 13.14 -25.25
CA ALA A 216 12.78 13.53 -23.92
C ALA A 216 12.07 12.38 -23.18
N VAL A 217 12.02 11.17 -23.74
CA VAL A 217 11.45 9.97 -23.11
C VAL A 217 12.31 8.74 -23.38
N ASP A 218 13.61 8.92 -23.62
CA ASP A 218 14.51 7.85 -24.04
C ASP A 218 15.15 7.10 -22.86
N GLY A 219 14.87 7.55 -21.62
CA GLY A 219 15.38 7.01 -20.36
C GLY A 219 16.73 7.55 -19.93
N ASN A 220 17.31 8.51 -20.64
CA ASN A 220 18.60 9.09 -20.34
C ASN A 220 18.45 10.55 -19.88
N THR A 221 18.77 10.78 -18.61
CA THR A 221 18.60 12.07 -17.94
C THR A 221 19.78 13.04 -18.15
N ASP A 222 20.65 12.76 -19.12
CA ASP A 222 21.80 13.61 -19.40
C ASP A 222 21.36 15.01 -19.84
N SER A 223 21.80 16.01 -19.07
CA SER A 223 21.38 17.40 -19.26
C SER A 223 22.23 18.16 -20.29
N LYS A 224 23.26 17.52 -20.87
CA LYS A 224 24.13 18.10 -21.89
C LYS A 224 23.58 17.86 -23.28
N LEU A 225 23.27 18.96 -23.97
CA LEU A 225 22.69 18.90 -25.32
C LEU A 225 23.59 18.12 -26.30
N GLU A 226 24.91 18.26 -26.19
CA GLU A 226 25.89 17.59 -27.05
C GLU A 226 25.94 16.06 -26.91
N HIS A 227 25.31 15.50 -25.87
CA HIS A 227 25.20 14.06 -25.67
C HIS A 227 23.98 13.46 -26.39
N ASN A 228 23.23 14.26 -27.16
CA ASN A 228 22.10 13.84 -27.99
C ASN A 228 20.97 13.13 -27.22
N SER A 229 20.69 13.61 -26.00
CA SER A 229 19.65 13.08 -25.10
C SER A 229 18.66 14.17 -24.69
N CYS A 230 18.48 15.21 -25.51
CA CYS A 230 17.47 16.24 -25.23
C CYS A 230 16.71 16.60 -26.50
N SER A 231 15.40 16.81 -26.36
CA SER A 231 14.59 17.43 -27.41
C SER A 231 14.86 18.93 -27.48
N HIS A 232 14.74 19.54 -28.66
CA HIS A 232 14.99 20.97 -28.84
C HIS A 232 14.18 21.52 -30.01
N THR A 233 13.30 22.49 -29.74
CA THR A 233 12.52 23.18 -30.78
C THR A 233 13.34 24.27 -31.48
N ASN A 234 12.84 24.78 -32.61
CA ASN A 234 13.32 26.08 -33.09
C ASN A 234 12.94 27.20 -32.11
N GLU A 235 13.52 28.37 -32.31
CA GLU A 235 12.99 29.59 -31.72
C GLU A 235 11.67 29.94 -32.41
N GLU A 236 10.57 29.85 -31.67
CA GLU A 236 9.23 30.02 -32.22
C GLU A 236 8.23 30.59 -31.21
N THR A 237 7.01 30.87 -31.69
CA THR A 237 5.93 31.35 -30.81
C THR A 237 5.25 30.16 -30.16
N SER A 238 5.23 30.17 -28.84
CA SER A 238 4.59 29.17 -27.99
C SER A 238 4.96 27.71 -28.34
N PRO A 239 6.25 27.32 -28.31
CA PRO A 239 6.68 25.96 -28.61
C PRO A 239 6.03 24.97 -27.63
N LYS A 240 5.73 23.79 -28.15
CA LYS A 240 5.01 22.75 -27.42
C LYS A 240 5.59 21.39 -27.72
N TRP A 241 5.73 20.60 -26.67
CA TRP A 241 6.01 19.17 -26.70
C TRP A 241 4.80 18.42 -26.16
N SER A 242 4.47 17.27 -26.74
CA SER A 242 3.30 16.46 -26.36
C SER A 242 3.63 14.98 -26.35
N LEU A 243 3.08 14.29 -25.37
CA LEU A 243 3.24 12.87 -25.10
C LEU A 243 1.89 12.17 -25.23
N THR A 244 1.81 11.16 -26.08
CA THR A 244 0.65 10.25 -26.16
C THR A 244 0.99 8.96 -25.44
N LEU A 245 0.21 8.63 -24.41
CA LEU A 245 0.36 7.42 -23.62
C LEU A 245 -0.39 6.26 -24.31
N GLN A 246 0.17 5.05 -24.24
CA GLN A 246 -0.42 3.83 -24.81
C GLN A 246 -1.75 3.40 -24.17
N SER A 247 -2.04 3.91 -22.97
CA SER A 247 -3.28 3.65 -22.23
C SER A 247 -3.65 4.87 -21.39
N ASN A 248 -4.74 4.73 -20.64
CA ASN A 248 -5.21 5.71 -19.68
C ASN A 248 -4.55 5.45 -18.32
N TYR A 249 -4.04 6.51 -17.69
CA TYR A 249 -3.38 6.42 -16.40
C TYR A 249 -3.85 7.52 -15.45
N VAL A 250 -3.88 7.23 -14.16
CA VAL A 250 -4.00 8.26 -13.12
C VAL A 250 -2.59 8.82 -12.88
N ILE A 251 -2.30 9.97 -13.50
CA ILE A 251 -0.99 10.63 -13.40
C ILE A 251 -0.98 11.57 -12.20
N ASN A 252 0.06 11.47 -11.39
CA ASN A 252 0.16 12.20 -10.14
C ASN A 252 1.46 13.02 -10.00
N ARG A 253 2.49 12.70 -10.78
CA ARG A 253 3.78 13.41 -10.75
C ARG A 253 4.44 13.42 -12.11
N VAL A 254 5.04 14.55 -12.46
CA VAL A 254 5.83 14.74 -13.67
C VAL A 254 7.19 15.29 -13.25
N VAL A 255 8.26 14.65 -13.73
CA VAL A 255 9.64 15.08 -13.48
C VAL A 255 10.24 15.56 -14.78
N LEU A 256 10.67 16.83 -14.83
CA LEU A 256 11.31 17.42 -16.00
C LEU A 256 12.80 17.60 -15.74
N TYR A 257 13.63 16.98 -16.56
CA TYR A 257 15.07 17.18 -16.58
C TYR A 257 15.39 18.29 -17.58
N ASN A 258 15.86 19.40 -17.06
CA ASN A 258 16.17 20.60 -17.82
C ASN A 258 17.59 20.52 -18.40
N ARG A 259 17.85 21.27 -19.46
CA ARG A 259 19.19 21.44 -20.02
C ARG A 259 20.11 22.19 -19.06
N ASP A 260 21.36 21.77 -18.95
CA ASP A 260 22.32 22.40 -18.05
C ASP A 260 22.78 23.83 -18.45
N ASN A 261 23.66 24.41 -17.62
CA ASN A 261 24.34 25.68 -17.83
C ASN A 261 23.43 26.92 -17.93
N PHE A 262 23.85 27.93 -18.68
CA PHE A 262 23.15 29.23 -18.81
C PHE A 262 21.80 29.14 -19.53
N ASN A 263 21.44 27.99 -20.10
CA ASN A 263 20.18 27.78 -20.83
C ASN A 263 19.03 27.28 -19.93
N LEU A 264 19.31 26.98 -18.66
CA LEU A 264 18.30 26.55 -17.66
C LEU A 264 17.09 27.49 -17.61
N VAL A 265 17.29 28.79 -17.82
CA VAL A 265 16.25 29.83 -17.80
C VAL A 265 15.17 29.64 -18.86
N ARG A 266 15.44 28.92 -19.96
CA ARG A 266 14.50 28.77 -21.09
C ARG A 266 13.22 28.04 -20.69
N LEU A 267 13.32 27.09 -19.78
CA LEU A 267 12.18 26.28 -19.34
C LEU A 267 11.28 27.02 -18.33
N GLN A 268 11.72 28.16 -17.77
CA GLN A 268 10.93 28.87 -16.76
C GLN A 268 9.55 29.29 -17.28
N GLY A 269 8.54 29.15 -16.42
CA GLY A 269 7.16 29.50 -16.75
C GLY A 269 6.49 28.51 -17.70
N PHE A 270 7.01 27.28 -17.80
CA PHE A 270 6.36 26.20 -18.54
C PHE A 270 4.94 25.94 -18.03
N VAL A 271 4.11 25.44 -18.93
CA VAL A 271 2.75 25.00 -18.66
C VAL A 271 2.64 23.52 -18.98
N ILE A 272 2.20 22.72 -18.02
CA ILE A 272 1.81 21.33 -18.23
C ILE A 272 0.29 21.29 -18.34
N GLN A 273 -0.20 20.60 -19.37
CA GLN A 273 -1.62 20.28 -19.51
C GLN A 273 -1.79 18.78 -19.67
N THR A 274 -2.73 18.19 -18.94
CA THR A 274 -3.14 16.79 -19.09
C THR A 274 -4.51 16.71 -19.73
N PHE A 275 -4.73 15.66 -20.53
CA PHE A 275 -5.96 15.47 -21.28
C PHE A 275 -6.47 14.04 -21.16
N ASP A 276 -7.80 13.92 -21.12
CA ASP A 276 -8.49 12.63 -21.22
C ASP A 276 -8.51 12.14 -22.69
N SER A 277 -9.02 10.93 -22.89
CA SER A 277 -9.16 10.32 -24.22
C SER A 277 -10.02 11.14 -25.20
N ASN A 278 -10.89 12.02 -24.71
CA ASN A 278 -11.73 12.91 -25.50
C ASN A 278 -11.08 14.28 -25.76
N ARG A 279 -9.82 14.47 -25.36
CA ARG A 279 -9.06 15.72 -25.43
C ARG A 279 -9.62 16.84 -24.53
N ASN A 280 -10.40 16.51 -23.51
CA ASN A 280 -10.77 17.45 -22.47
C ASN A 280 -9.57 17.70 -21.57
N VAL A 281 -9.35 18.95 -21.18
CA VAL A 281 -8.30 19.31 -20.22
C VAL A 281 -8.72 18.83 -18.83
N ILE A 282 -7.88 18.01 -18.21
CA ILE A 282 -8.09 17.50 -16.84
C ILE A 282 -7.45 18.45 -15.83
N GLU A 283 -6.17 18.77 -16.04
CA GLU A 283 -5.40 19.61 -15.13
C GLU A 283 -4.44 20.52 -15.92
N VAL A 284 -4.24 21.73 -15.40
CA VAL A 284 -3.26 22.70 -15.89
C VAL A 284 -2.35 23.10 -14.74
N PHE A 285 -1.06 22.82 -14.88
CA PHE A 285 -0.02 23.32 -14.00
C PHE A 285 0.77 24.40 -14.73
N LYS A 286 1.03 25.52 -14.05
CA LYS A 286 1.89 26.59 -14.56
C LYS A 286 3.02 26.84 -13.58
N ASP A 287 4.24 26.71 -14.06
CA ASP A 287 5.44 26.97 -13.29
C ASP A 287 5.45 28.43 -12.80
N LYS A 288 5.74 28.60 -11.52
CA LYS A 288 5.89 29.90 -10.84
C LYS A 288 7.29 30.08 -10.27
N THR A 289 8.21 29.14 -10.55
CA THR A 289 9.54 29.13 -9.95
C THR A 289 10.37 30.29 -10.51
N LEU A 290 10.83 31.17 -9.62
CA LEU A 290 11.64 32.34 -10.00
C LEU A 290 13.07 31.97 -10.35
N VAL A 291 13.58 30.88 -9.78
CA VAL A 291 14.94 30.37 -10.00
C VAL A 291 14.85 29.12 -10.86
N PRO A 292 15.52 29.08 -12.03
CA PRO A 292 15.46 27.91 -12.89
C PRO A 292 16.09 26.70 -12.19
N GLN A 293 15.43 25.55 -12.33
CA GLN A 293 15.87 24.30 -11.72
C GLN A 293 16.48 23.39 -12.77
N ARG A 294 17.41 22.54 -12.33
CA ARG A 294 17.91 21.43 -13.17
C ARG A 294 16.86 20.32 -13.30
N ILE A 295 16.12 20.07 -12.23
CA ILE A 295 15.06 19.07 -12.18
C ILE A 295 13.83 19.76 -11.59
N TYR A 296 12.72 19.74 -12.32
CA TYR A 296 11.43 20.19 -11.81
C TYR A 296 10.62 18.97 -11.43
N GLN A 297 10.22 18.89 -10.15
CA GLN A 297 9.28 17.88 -9.67
C GLN A 297 7.91 18.54 -9.55
N VAL A 298 6.97 18.12 -10.40
CA VAL A 298 5.62 18.67 -10.46
C VAL A 298 4.64 17.62 -9.97
N ASN A 299 4.06 17.87 -8.79
CA ASN A 299 2.98 17.03 -8.26
C ASN A 299 1.65 17.54 -8.83
N LEU A 300 1.01 16.71 -9.64
CA LEU A 300 -0.35 16.92 -10.16
C LEU A 300 -1.38 16.40 -9.14
N LYS A 301 -2.60 16.91 -9.17
CA LYS A 301 -3.64 16.45 -8.23
C LYS A 301 -3.93 14.97 -8.44
N GLY A 302 -3.91 14.54 -9.70
CA GLY A 302 -4.33 13.22 -10.12
C GLY A 302 -5.84 13.08 -9.99
N ASN A 303 -6.49 12.66 -11.06
CA ASN A 303 -7.93 12.52 -11.10
C ASN A 303 -8.27 11.05 -11.43
N VAL A 304 -8.85 10.35 -10.45
CA VAL A 304 -9.22 8.94 -10.61
C VAL A 304 -10.39 8.79 -11.58
N ASP A 305 -11.31 9.76 -11.60
CA ASP A 305 -12.50 9.77 -12.46
C ASP A 305 -12.18 10.17 -13.91
N HIS A 306 -11.10 10.92 -14.11
CA HIS A 306 -10.65 11.38 -15.41
C HIS A 306 -9.18 10.98 -15.66
N PRO A 307 -8.94 9.72 -16.05
CA PRO A 307 -7.61 9.25 -16.41
C PRO A 307 -7.02 10.01 -17.61
N VAL A 308 -5.70 10.18 -17.60
CA VAL A 308 -4.93 10.91 -18.62
C VAL A 308 -4.46 9.95 -19.70
N ASN A 309 -4.57 10.37 -20.97
CA ASN A 309 -3.99 9.66 -22.12
C ASN A 309 -3.02 10.53 -22.94
N LEU A 310 -3.02 11.84 -22.70
CA LEU A 310 -2.15 12.79 -23.36
C LEU A 310 -1.67 13.83 -22.36
N LEU A 311 -0.39 14.16 -22.45
CA LEU A 311 0.24 15.25 -21.71
C LEU A 311 0.90 16.22 -22.69
N SER A 312 0.95 17.50 -22.35
CA SER A 312 1.77 18.45 -23.09
C SER A 312 2.45 19.48 -22.22
N ILE A 313 3.63 19.89 -22.65
CA ILE A 313 4.47 20.91 -22.01
C ILE A 313 4.67 22.02 -23.04
N SER A 314 4.37 23.27 -22.66
CA SER A 314 4.56 24.42 -23.54
C SER A 314 5.13 25.62 -22.82
N LEU A 315 5.77 26.50 -23.58
CA LEU A 315 6.13 27.84 -23.14
C LEU A 315 5.17 28.83 -23.79
N GLU A 316 4.75 29.88 -23.09
CA GLU A 316 3.91 30.93 -23.68
C GLU A 316 4.77 32.10 -24.17
N GLY A 317 4.41 32.67 -25.33
CA GLY A 317 5.00 33.90 -25.84
C GLY A 317 5.85 33.72 -27.10
N ARG A 318 6.42 34.83 -27.58
CA ARG A 318 7.30 34.86 -28.76
C ARG A 318 8.74 34.54 -28.38
N ASP A 319 9.52 34.14 -29.38
CA ASP A 319 10.97 33.92 -29.29
C ASP A 319 11.35 32.94 -28.17
N LYS A 320 10.58 31.85 -28.06
CA LYS A 320 10.75 30.80 -27.06
C LYS A 320 11.39 29.57 -27.70
N ILE A 321 12.19 28.87 -26.88
CA ILE A 321 12.83 27.60 -27.23
C ILE A 321 12.49 26.62 -26.12
N LEU A 322 11.81 25.53 -26.46
CA LEU A 322 11.56 24.44 -25.53
C LEU A 322 12.67 23.40 -25.68
N THR A 323 13.30 23.06 -24.56
CA THR A 323 14.32 22.00 -24.47
C THR A 323 14.00 21.14 -23.26
N LEU A 324 13.86 19.84 -23.48
CA LEU A 324 13.56 18.86 -22.44
C LEU A 324 14.56 17.72 -22.60
N CYS A 325 15.36 17.45 -21.57
CA CYS A 325 16.33 16.34 -21.62
C CYS A 325 15.70 15.02 -21.21
N GLU A 326 14.77 15.04 -20.26
CA GLU A 326 13.94 13.86 -20.00
C GLU A 326 12.63 14.31 -19.34
N VAL A 327 11.55 13.60 -19.63
CA VAL A 327 10.21 13.78 -19.06
C VAL A 327 9.76 12.44 -18.52
N GLU A 328 9.85 12.30 -17.20
CA GLU A 328 9.30 11.13 -16.52
C GLU A 328 7.89 11.46 -16.05
N THR A 329 6.93 10.60 -16.37
CA THR A 329 5.53 10.79 -15.96
C THR A 329 5.14 9.61 -15.10
N TYR A 330 4.90 9.86 -13.82
CA TYR A 330 4.58 8.84 -12.84
C TYR A 330 3.07 8.74 -12.63
N GLY A 331 2.57 7.50 -12.70
CA GLY A 331 1.16 7.23 -12.51
C GLY A 331 0.85 5.76 -12.39
N GLU A 332 -0.44 5.49 -12.19
CA GLU A 332 -0.98 4.16 -11.92
C GLU A 332 -2.19 3.82 -12.79
N CYS A 333 -2.59 2.55 -12.75
CA CYS A 333 -3.81 2.14 -13.45
C CYS A 333 -5.05 2.80 -12.84
N PRO A 334 -6.00 3.26 -13.67
CA PRO A 334 -7.30 3.67 -13.18
C PRO A 334 -8.04 2.47 -12.59
N SER A 335 -9.05 2.76 -11.76
CA SER A 335 -9.90 1.74 -11.15
C SER A 335 -10.44 0.77 -12.20
N GLY A 336 -10.38 -0.52 -11.90
CA GLY A 336 -10.85 -1.59 -12.80
C GLY A 336 -9.92 -1.97 -13.95
N PHE A 337 -8.71 -1.43 -13.99
CA PHE A 337 -7.67 -1.82 -14.94
C PHE A 337 -6.42 -2.33 -14.24
N TRP A 338 -5.74 -3.27 -14.87
CA TRP A 338 -4.49 -3.89 -14.40
C TRP A 338 -3.57 -4.16 -15.59
N SER A 339 -2.39 -4.71 -15.28
CA SER A 339 -1.21 -4.90 -16.13
C SER A 339 -0.27 -3.69 -16.12
N LEU A 340 0.98 -3.91 -16.54
CA LEU A 340 1.95 -2.84 -16.72
C LEU A 340 1.39 -1.68 -17.59
N PRO A 341 0.87 -1.94 -18.80
CA PRO A 341 0.24 -0.91 -19.63
C PRO A 341 -1.19 -0.51 -19.22
N CYS A 342 -1.77 -1.03 -18.13
CA CYS A 342 -3.14 -0.74 -17.69
C CYS A 342 -4.21 -0.95 -18.77
N ASN A 343 -4.03 -1.95 -19.63
CA ASN A 343 -4.92 -2.22 -20.75
C ASN A 343 -5.82 -3.45 -20.54
N LYS A 344 -5.62 -4.19 -19.44
CA LYS A 344 -6.46 -5.33 -19.07
C LYS A 344 -7.51 -4.89 -18.07
N ARG A 345 -8.73 -5.41 -18.22
CA ARG A 345 -9.85 -5.15 -17.30
C ARG A 345 -9.83 -6.13 -16.14
N CYS A 346 -10.22 -5.66 -14.97
CA CYS A 346 -10.42 -6.51 -13.81
C CYS A 346 -11.52 -7.55 -14.05
N PRO A 347 -11.45 -8.73 -13.39
CA PRO A 347 -12.52 -9.72 -13.43
C PRO A 347 -13.84 -9.18 -12.86
N THR A 348 -14.97 -9.73 -13.31
CA THR A 348 -16.31 -9.32 -12.86
C THR A 348 -16.57 -9.56 -11.37
N SER A 349 -15.77 -10.41 -10.73
CA SER A 349 -15.82 -10.64 -9.28
C SER A 349 -15.25 -9.49 -8.45
N CYS A 350 -14.41 -8.64 -9.04
CA CYS A 350 -13.85 -7.44 -8.40
C CYS A 350 -13.59 -6.36 -9.47
N PRO A 351 -14.64 -5.80 -10.08
CA PRO A 351 -14.52 -5.01 -11.31
C PRO A 351 -13.68 -3.73 -11.14
N ASP A 352 -13.52 -3.23 -9.91
CA ASP A 352 -12.82 -1.98 -9.58
C ASP A 352 -11.55 -2.18 -8.72
N ASP A 353 -11.43 -3.35 -8.09
CA ASP A 353 -10.50 -3.60 -6.98
C ASP A 353 -9.58 -4.81 -7.18
N CYS A 354 -9.40 -5.25 -8.43
CA CYS A 354 -8.39 -6.27 -8.70
C CYS A 354 -6.98 -5.73 -8.48
N ASP A 355 -6.06 -6.64 -8.18
CA ASP A 355 -4.64 -6.33 -8.09
C ASP A 355 -4.11 -5.72 -9.39
N ARG A 356 -3.36 -4.62 -9.28
CA ARG A 356 -2.86 -3.84 -10.43
C ARG A 356 -1.85 -4.59 -11.30
N ASP A 357 -1.13 -5.52 -10.69
CA ASP A 357 -0.03 -6.24 -11.31
C ASP A 357 -0.53 -7.53 -11.96
N THR A 358 -1.35 -8.29 -11.23
CA THR A 358 -1.77 -9.65 -11.57
C THR A 358 -3.22 -9.76 -12.04
N GLY A 359 -4.06 -8.76 -11.77
CA GLY A 359 -5.50 -8.81 -12.00
C GLY A 359 -6.26 -9.71 -11.03
N ALA A 360 -5.60 -10.23 -9.99
CA ALA A 360 -6.19 -11.13 -9.03
C ALA A 360 -7.15 -10.41 -8.07
N CYS A 361 -8.28 -11.04 -7.75
CA CYS A 361 -9.22 -10.54 -6.73
C CYS A 361 -8.83 -11.03 -5.32
N ASN A 362 -7.56 -10.85 -4.94
CA ASN A 362 -7.05 -11.27 -3.63
C ASN A 362 -7.31 -10.21 -2.55
N ILE A 363 -8.49 -9.59 -2.61
CA ILE A 363 -8.94 -8.60 -1.63
C ILE A 363 -9.05 -9.31 -0.29
N VAL A 364 -8.49 -8.70 0.74
CA VAL A 364 -8.60 -9.23 2.10
C VAL A 364 -9.32 -8.25 3.01
N VAL A 365 -10.11 -8.82 3.90
CA VAL A 365 -10.76 -8.08 4.99
C VAL A 365 -10.13 -8.51 6.31
N ILE A 366 -9.82 -7.53 7.16
CA ILE A 366 -9.20 -7.76 8.46
C ILE A 366 -10.30 -7.70 9.53
N GLY A 367 -10.43 -8.77 10.32
CA GLY A 367 -11.46 -8.88 11.36
C GLY A 367 -12.89 -9.06 10.85
N ARG A 368 -13.04 -9.36 9.55
CA ARG A 368 -14.31 -9.68 8.89
C ARG A 368 -14.09 -10.80 7.87
N SER A 369 -15.19 -11.31 7.33
CA SER A 369 -15.22 -12.33 6.28
C SER A 369 -15.99 -11.81 5.05
N ASN A 370 -16.18 -12.66 4.04
CA ASN A 370 -16.86 -12.33 2.79
C ASN A 370 -16.17 -11.20 2.00
N PRO A 371 -14.95 -11.39 1.45
CA PRO A 371 -14.08 -10.32 0.96
C PRO A 371 -14.66 -9.44 -0.17
N GLN A 372 -15.77 -9.83 -0.78
CA GLN A 372 -16.47 -9.06 -1.82
C GLN A 372 -17.60 -8.15 -1.26
N GLN A 373 -18.14 -8.46 -0.08
CA GLN A 373 -19.27 -7.73 0.55
C GLN A 373 -18.90 -7.17 1.93
N CYS A 374 -17.88 -7.73 2.58
CA CYS A 374 -17.20 -7.24 3.78
C CYS A 374 -18.13 -6.92 4.94
N ASP A 375 -19.26 -7.62 4.98
CA ASP A 375 -20.40 -7.36 5.84
C ASP A 375 -20.43 -8.34 7.02
N ALA A 376 -19.94 -9.56 6.82
CA ALA A 376 -19.93 -10.60 7.85
C ALA A 376 -18.79 -10.41 8.85
N ALA A 377 -19.14 -10.12 10.11
CA ALA A 377 -18.20 -10.16 11.23
C ALA A 377 -17.58 -11.57 11.40
N CYS A 378 -16.38 -11.66 11.99
CA CYS A 378 -15.83 -12.96 12.36
C CYS A 378 -16.75 -13.68 13.34
N SER A 379 -16.94 -14.99 13.13
CA SER A 379 -17.59 -15.84 14.12
C SER A 379 -16.76 -15.88 15.41
N ASN A 380 -17.41 -16.06 16.56
CA ASN A 380 -16.73 -16.20 17.84
C ASN A 380 -15.63 -17.26 17.75
N GLY A 381 -14.46 -16.94 18.29
CA GLY A 381 -13.29 -17.83 18.21
C GLY A 381 -12.46 -17.69 16.95
N ARG A 382 -12.74 -16.72 16.06
CA ARG A 382 -11.95 -16.49 14.85
C ARG A 382 -11.47 -15.04 14.72
N TYR A 383 -10.27 -14.87 14.17
CA TYR A 383 -9.66 -13.55 13.97
C TYR A 383 -8.78 -13.48 12.71
N GLY A 384 -8.26 -12.29 12.45
CA GLY A 384 -7.22 -12.02 11.46
C GLY A 384 -7.76 -11.80 10.04
N ILE A 385 -6.91 -12.10 9.05
CA ILE A 385 -7.26 -11.98 7.64
C ILE A 385 -8.36 -13.00 7.28
N ASN A 386 -9.49 -12.50 6.79
CA ASN A 386 -10.64 -13.30 6.38
C ASN A 386 -11.15 -14.27 7.46
N CYS A 387 -10.94 -13.96 8.74
CA CYS A 387 -11.29 -14.80 9.90
C CYS A 387 -10.74 -16.24 9.79
N ARG A 388 -9.51 -16.41 9.27
CA ARG A 388 -8.90 -17.72 9.03
C ARG A 388 -8.22 -18.31 10.26
N ASN A 389 -7.87 -17.49 11.25
CA ASN A 389 -7.14 -17.94 12.43
C ASN A 389 -8.13 -18.22 13.57
N ASP A 390 -7.85 -19.26 14.34
CA ASP A 390 -8.63 -19.60 15.53
C ASP A 390 -8.02 -18.92 16.76
N CYS A 391 -8.87 -18.31 17.60
CA CYS A 391 -8.44 -17.75 18.87
C CYS A 391 -7.73 -18.79 19.73
N SER A 392 -6.74 -18.36 20.52
CA SER A 392 -6.05 -19.24 21.46
C SER A 392 -7.06 -19.90 22.42
N ASN A 393 -6.85 -21.20 22.68
CA ASN A 393 -7.60 -21.92 23.70
C ASN A 393 -7.43 -21.32 25.11
N GLU A 394 -6.43 -20.47 25.29
CA GLU A 394 -6.13 -19.80 26.55
C GLU A 394 -6.93 -18.51 26.76
N CYS A 395 -7.62 -18.02 25.73
CA CYS A 395 -8.60 -16.96 25.92
C CYS A 395 -9.84 -17.49 26.64
N ILE A 396 -10.43 -16.68 27.53
CA ILE A 396 -11.71 -17.03 28.16
C ILE A 396 -12.76 -17.22 27.07
N GLU A 397 -13.50 -18.33 27.15
CA GLU A 397 -14.54 -18.72 26.19
C GLU A 397 -14.06 -18.81 24.73
N GLY A 398 -12.74 -18.81 24.50
CA GLY A 398 -12.16 -18.72 23.16
C GLY A 398 -12.41 -17.38 22.47
N ILE A 399 -12.70 -16.31 23.20
CA ILE A 399 -12.98 -14.98 22.64
C ILE A 399 -11.68 -14.17 22.56
N CYS A 400 -11.41 -13.60 21.39
CA CYS A 400 -10.25 -12.77 21.16
C CYS A 400 -10.55 -11.63 20.19
N ASP A 401 -9.71 -10.60 20.21
CA ASP A 401 -9.80 -9.45 19.33
C ASP A 401 -9.79 -9.93 17.87
N VAL A 402 -10.81 -9.54 17.13
CA VAL A 402 -11.06 -10.05 15.77
C VAL A 402 -9.94 -9.70 14.78
N ARG A 403 -9.08 -8.71 15.08
CA ARG A 403 -7.95 -8.33 14.21
C ARG A 403 -6.64 -9.01 14.60
N THR A 404 -6.34 -9.00 15.89
CA THR A 404 -5.03 -9.34 16.45
C THR A 404 -4.97 -10.73 17.07
N GLY A 405 -6.11 -11.31 17.46
CA GLY A 405 -6.16 -12.59 18.14
C GLY A 405 -5.79 -12.54 19.62
N LEU A 406 -5.52 -11.35 20.15
CA LEU A 406 -5.22 -11.13 21.55
C LEU A 406 -6.49 -11.28 22.39
N CYS A 407 -6.41 -11.88 23.58
CA CYS A 407 -7.60 -12.10 24.38
C CYS A 407 -8.13 -10.75 24.92
N ASP A 408 -9.39 -10.40 24.57
CA ASP A 408 -9.94 -9.06 24.76
C ASP A 408 -9.97 -8.56 26.22
N GLN A 409 -10.00 -9.48 27.20
CA GLN A 409 -10.15 -9.10 28.61
C GLN A 409 -9.29 -9.95 29.57
N GLU A 410 -9.30 -11.29 29.45
CA GLU A 410 -8.71 -12.17 30.47
C GLU A 410 -8.20 -13.50 29.89
N CYS A 411 -7.26 -14.12 30.60
CA CYS A 411 -6.65 -15.42 30.25
C CYS A 411 -7.15 -16.56 31.16
N ASN A 412 -7.30 -17.76 30.60
CA ASN A 412 -7.53 -18.98 31.38
C ASN A 412 -6.24 -19.41 32.08
N CYS A 413 -6.11 -19.13 33.38
CA CYS A 413 -4.98 -19.59 34.20
C CYS A 413 -3.60 -18.98 33.90
N TYR A 414 -3.56 -17.85 33.19
CA TYR A 414 -2.34 -17.07 32.96
C TYR A 414 -2.50 -15.68 33.58
N ASN A 415 -1.40 -15.10 34.10
CA ASN A 415 -1.42 -13.81 34.79
C ASN A 415 -1.00 -12.62 33.89
N ASP A 416 -0.79 -12.86 32.59
CA ASP A 416 -0.35 -11.85 31.62
C ASP A 416 -1.32 -11.64 30.43
N PRO A 417 -2.58 -11.23 30.67
CA PRO A 417 -3.42 -10.69 29.60
C PRO A 417 -2.75 -9.51 28.88
N PRO A 418 -2.94 -9.36 27.57
CA PRO A 418 -3.78 -10.18 26.69
C PRO A 418 -3.04 -11.34 26.00
N TYR A 419 -1.79 -11.64 26.40
CA TYR A 419 -0.90 -12.59 25.73
C TYR A 419 -1.05 -14.03 26.23
N CYS A 420 -1.39 -14.21 27.50
CA CYS A 420 -1.64 -15.52 28.12
C CYS A 420 -0.49 -16.53 27.95
N LYS A 421 0.76 -16.09 28.16
CA LYS A 421 1.96 -16.92 28.01
C LYS A 421 2.60 -17.31 29.34
N THR A 422 2.29 -16.58 30.41
CA THR A 422 2.95 -16.74 31.71
C THR A 422 2.06 -17.55 32.65
N ASP A 423 2.35 -18.85 32.71
CA ASP A 423 1.67 -19.78 33.61
C ASP A 423 1.69 -19.22 35.04
N VAL A 424 0.53 -19.24 35.71
CA VAL A 424 0.43 -18.98 37.16
C VAL A 424 1.38 -19.88 37.97
N TYR A 425 1.77 -21.03 37.42
CA TYR A 425 2.69 -22.00 38.01
C TYR A 425 4.15 -21.53 38.08
N LYS A 426 4.60 -20.60 37.23
CA LYS A 426 6.02 -20.21 37.15
C LYS A 426 6.42 -19.07 38.10
N PHE A 427 5.44 -18.35 38.67
CA PHE A 427 5.71 -17.21 39.55
C PHE A 427 5.92 -17.57 41.04
N ASN A 428 5.89 -18.87 41.40
CA ASN A 428 5.82 -19.28 42.80
C ASN A 428 7.10 -19.91 43.38
N LEU A 429 8.21 -20.00 42.64
CA LEU A 429 9.46 -20.57 43.19
C LEU A 429 10.42 -19.52 43.78
N GLU A 430 10.36 -18.25 43.38
CA GLU A 430 11.31 -17.22 43.88
C GLU A 430 10.84 -16.49 45.16
N LEU A 431 9.56 -16.60 45.54
CA LEU A 431 9.06 -16.04 46.81
C LEU A 431 9.37 -16.92 48.03
N VAL A 432 9.70 -18.19 47.83
CA VAL A 432 10.03 -19.13 48.92
C VAL A 432 11.46 -18.91 49.44
N SER A 433 12.36 -18.32 48.63
CA SER A 433 13.75 -18.05 49.00
C SER A 433 13.96 -16.74 49.78
N PHE A 434 13.04 -15.77 49.73
CA PHE A 434 13.12 -14.52 50.51
C PHE A 434 12.45 -14.60 51.90
N GLY A 435 11.70 -15.67 52.19
CA GLY A 435 10.90 -15.82 53.41
C GLY A 435 11.59 -16.45 54.63
N ILE A 436 12.92 -16.56 54.66
CA ILE A 436 13.65 -17.20 55.80
C ILE A 436 14.01 -16.16 56.91
N GLY A 437 13.65 -14.89 56.76
CA GLY A 437 14.06 -13.82 57.68
C GLY A 437 13.19 -13.55 58.93
N CYS A 438 11.98 -14.09 59.07
CA CYS A 438 11.08 -13.75 60.20
C CYS A 438 10.43 -14.98 60.85
N ALA A 439 11.10 -15.55 61.86
CA ALA A 439 10.72 -16.75 62.60
C ALA A 439 9.44 -16.65 63.47
N ALA A 440 8.66 -15.56 63.39
CA ALA A 440 7.40 -15.43 64.14
C ALA A 440 6.18 -14.99 63.28
N CYS A 441 6.39 -14.61 62.01
CA CYS A 441 5.31 -14.22 61.08
C CYS A 441 5.26 -15.06 59.80
N GLY A 442 6.31 -15.86 59.54
CA GLY A 442 6.43 -16.66 58.31
C GLY A 442 5.34 -17.71 58.14
N GLY A 443 4.90 -18.38 59.21
CA GLY A 443 3.92 -19.47 59.10
C GLY A 443 2.55 -19.02 58.57
N LEU A 444 2.06 -17.87 59.03
CA LEU A 444 0.75 -17.35 58.63
C LEU A 444 0.79 -16.75 57.22
N CYS A 445 1.88 -16.06 56.85
CA CYS A 445 2.09 -15.58 55.49
C CYS A 445 2.26 -16.73 54.49
N ILE A 446 3.01 -17.78 54.84
CA ILE A 446 3.19 -18.97 53.99
C ILE A 446 1.85 -19.70 53.82
N LEU A 447 1.06 -19.87 54.89
CA LEU A 447 -0.26 -20.49 54.79
C LEU A 447 -1.25 -19.67 53.95
N VAL A 448 -1.23 -18.34 54.04
CA VAL A 448 -2.06 -17.47 53.20
C VAL A 448 -1.62 -17.53 51.73
N ILE A 449 -0.31 -17.51 51.46
CA ILE A 449 0.22 -17.65 50.10
C ILE A 449 -0.13 -19.04 49.53
N LEU A 450 0.04 -20.11 50.30
CA LEU A 450 -0.35 -21.47 49.89
C LEU A 450 -1.85 -21.58 49.67
N ALA A 451 -2.69 -20.97 50.50
CA ALA A 451 -4.14 -20.95 50.32
C ALA A 451 -4.58 -20.17 49.08
N LEU A 452 -3.93 -19.04 48.78
CA LEU A 452 -4.17 -18.25 47.56
C LEU A 452 -3.67 -18.97 46.30
N VAL A 453 -2.55 -19.71 46.40
CA VAL A 453 -2.06 -20.55 45.31
C VAL A 453 -3.03 -21.70 45.08
N LEU A 454 -3.38 -22.44 46.12
CA LEU A 454 -4.32 -23.56 46.05
C LEU A 454 -5.70 -23.13 45.53
N SER A 455 -6.22 -21.97 45.97
CA SER A 455 -7.50 -21.46 45.47
C SER A 455 -7.42 -21.13 43.97
N LYS A 456 -6.35 -20.48 43.51
CA LYS A 456 -6.12 -20.22 42.09
C LYS A 456 -5.89 -21.50 41.28
N THR A 457 -5.19 -22.50 41.84
CA THR A 457 -4.98 -23.81 41.20
C THR A 457 -6.29 -24.60 41.08
N ILE A 458 -7.12 -24.60 42.13
CA ILE A 458 -8.43 -25.25 42.13
C ILE A 458 -9.37 -24.57 41.14
N VAL A 459 -9.41 -23.23 41.12
CA VAL A 459 -10.21 -22.47 40.13
C VAL A 459 -9.76 -22.78 38.71
N CYS A 460 -8.45 -22.86 38.46
CA CYS A 460 -7.90 -23.23 37.15
C CYS A 460 -8.29 -24.66 36.74
N GLN A 461 -8.09 -25.64 37.63
CA GLN A 461 -8.41 -27.05 37.36
C GLN A 461 -9.92 -27.27 37.17
N CYS A 462 -10.77 -26.57 37.92
CA CYS A 462 -12.22 -26.59 37.72
C CYS A 462 -12.62 -26.02 36.35
N LYS A 463 -11.99 -24.93 35.90
CA LYS A 463 -12.27 -24.29 34.60
C LYS A 463 -11.78 -25.13 33.41
N GLN A 464 -10.70 -25.89 33.56
CA GLN A 464 -10.28 -26.90 32.57
C GLN A 464 -11.22 -28.11 32.52
N ARG A 465 -11.75 -28.55 33.67
CA ARG A 465 -12.61 -29.74 33.77
C ARG A 465 -14.01 -29.54 33.19
N SER A 466 -14.57 -28.33 33.25
CA SER A 466 -15.83 -27.98 32.57
C SER A 466 -15.75 -27.99 31.04
N ARG A 467 -14.54 -28.08 30.46
CA ARG A 467 -14.31 -28.07 29.00
C ARG A 467 -14.34 -29.47 28.37
N LEU A 468 -14.19 -30.53 29.18
CA LEU A 468 -14.12 -31.93 28.71
C LEU A 468 -15.49 -32.63 28.62
N GLU A 469 -16.58 -31.96 28.99
CA GLU A 469 -17.95 -32.49 28.84
C GLU A 469 -18.80 -31.61 27.92
N PRO A 470 -18.70 -31.74 26.58
CA PRO A 470 -19.81 -31.46 25.71
C PRO A 470 -20.64 -32.74 25.50
N GLU A 471 -21.96 -32.58 25.55
CA GLU A 471 -23.01 -33.60 25.34
C GLU A 471 -23.40 -34.45 26.55
N LEU A 472 -24.44 -33.99 27.28
CA LEU A 472 -25.72 -34.71 27.37
C LEU A 472 -26.71 -33.91 28.23
N LEU A 473 -27.97 -33.87 27.75
CA LEU A 473 -29.23 -33.58 28.46
C LEU A 473 -29.91 -32.22 28.15
N PHE A 474 -30.94 -32.31 27.29
CA PHE A 474 -32.26 -31.65 27.31
C PHE A 474 -32.30 -30.12 27.50
N GLY A 475 -32.77 -29.31 26.54
CA GLY A 475 -34.06 -29.42 25.87
C GLY A 475 -35.17 -28.71 26.66
N LYS A 476 -35.34 -27.38 26.47
CA LYS A 476 -36.65 -26.71 26.36
C LYS A 476 -36.52 -25.21 26.08
N GLU A 477 -37.38 -24.75 25.17
CA GLU A 477 -37.62 -23.38 24.77
C GLU A 477 -37.85 -22.40 25.94
N ARG A 478 -37.45 -21.14 25.75
CA ARG A 478 -38.38 -20.01 25.81
C ARG A 478 -37.78 -18.73 25.17
N ASN A 479 -38.44 -18.28 24.11
CA ASN A 479 -38.42 -16.90 23.64
C ASN A 479 -39.03 -15.99 24.72
N HIS A 480 -38.40 -14.85 25.00
CA HIS A 480 -39.11 -13.58 25.11
C HIS A 480 -38.14 -12.38 25.08
N TYR A 481 -38.44 -11.49 24.14
CA TYR A 481 -37.99 -10.11 24.01
C TYR A 481 -38.01 -9.34 25.35
N ASN A 482 -37.01 -8.49 25.57
CA ASN A 482 -37.24 -7.10 25.97
C ASN A 482 -36.03 -6.22 25.63
N GLU A 483 -36.28 -5.23 24.79
CA GLU A 483 -35.48 -4.03 24.58
C GLU A 483 -35.57 -3.08 25.78
N HIS A 484 -34.50 -2.31 25.91
CA HIS A 484 -34.33 -0.99 26.54
C HIS A 484 -33.43 -0.99 27.79
N LYS A 485 -32.53 -0.04 27.98
CA LYS A 485 -31.92 1.02 27.16
C LYS A 485 -31.00 1.68 28.18
N GLU A 486 -29.68 1.64 28.03
CA GLU A 486 -28.82 2.57 28.76
C GLU A 486 -27.66 3.00 27.88
N THR A 487 -27.60 4.32 27.77
CA THR A 487 -26.71 5.17 27.00
C THR A 487 -25.37 5.33 27.72
N SER A 488 -24.26 5.12 27.03
CA SER A 488 -23.02 5.87 27.28
C SER A 488 -22.30 6.07 25.95
N ASP A 489 -22.08 7.34 25.64
CA ASP A 489 -21.28 7.80 24.50
C ASP A 489 -19.86 7.22 24.58
N ASP A 490 -19.48 6.45 23.57
CA ASP A 490 -18.08 6.27 23.16
C ASP A 490 -18.05 6.28 21.64
N HIS A 491 -17.53 7.37 21.08
CA HIS A 491 -17.32 7.55 19.64
C HIS A 491 -16.20 6.63 19.15
N PHE A 492 -16.52 5.39 18.85
CA PHE A 492 -15.70 4.55 17.97
C PHE A 492 -15.94 4.97 16.52
N TYR A 493 -14.94 5.62 15.92
CA TYR A 493 -14.87 5.80 14.48
C TYR A 493 -14.74 4.42 13.80
N GLU A 494 -15.82 3.93 13.18
CA GLU A 494 -15.75 2.81 12.24
C GLU A 494 -15.07 3.27 10.93
N PRO A 495 -14.12 2.51 10.36
CA PRO A 495 -13.66 2.76 9.00
C PRO A 495 -14.75 2.37 8.01
N VAL A 496 -15.26 3.38 7.30
CA VAL A 496 -16.35 3.33 6.32
C VAL A 496 -15.99 2.48 5.10
N LEU A 497 -16.84 1.46 4.88
CA LEU A 497 -17.22 0.70 3.68
C LEU A 497 -16.53 1.02 2.33
N SER A 498 -16.01 -0.02 1.70
CA SER A 498 -16.25 -0.26 0.27
C SER A 498 -16.33 -1.75 -0.04
N CYS A 499 -17.52 -2.32 0.05
CA CYS A 499 -17.85 -3.59 -0.58
C CYS A 499 -19.28 -3.50 -1.16
N ARG A 500 -19.36 -3.64 -2.49
CA ARG A 500 -20.54 -3.63 -3.38
C ARG A 500 -21.74 -2.77 -2.96
N ASN A 501 -21.65 -1.44 -3.11
CA ASN A 501 -22.85 -0.63 -3.31
C ASN A 501 -23.16 -0.53 -4.80
N ASN A 502 -24.16 -1.30 -5.24
CA ASN A 502 -24.77 -1.14 -6.56
C ASN A 502 -25.16 0.33 -6.79
N ILE A 503 -24.59 0.93 -7.84
CA ILE A 503 -25.09 2.19 -8.39
C ILE A 503 -26.50 1.93 -8.93
N GLY A 504 -27.47 2.67 -8.39
CA GLY A 504 -28.85 2.64 -8.86
C GLY A 504 -29.76 3.59 -8.08
N GLY A 505 -29.61 4.91 -8.27
CA GLY A 505 -30.59 5.89 -7.77
C GLY A 505 -30.05 7.33 -7.69
N ASN A 506 -30.77 8.26 -8.31
CA ASN A 506 -30.49 9.70 -8.50
C ASN A 506 -30.14 10.51 -7.22
N PRO A 507 -29.51 11.71 -7.37
CA PRO A 507 -28.94 12.48 -6.27
C PRO A 507 -30.01 13.19 -5.42
N ILE A 508 -29.88 13.08 -4.09
CA ILE A 508 -30.67 13.87 -3.12
C ILE A 508 -29.81 15.03 -2.61
N VAL A 509 -30.13 16.21 -3.14
CA VAL A 509 -30.12 17.56 -2.54
C VAL A 509 -29.23 17.79 -1.31
N ALA A 510 -28.19 18.60 -1.52
CA ALA A 510 -27.40 19.22 -0.46
C ALA A 510 -28.22 20.28 0.30
N PHE A 511 -28.25 20.20 1.63
CA PHE A 511 -28.68 21.32 2.48
C PHE A 511 -27.48 22.21 2.79
N ARG A 512 -27.50 23.40 2.19
CA ARG A 512 -26.67 24.55 2.53
C ARG A 512 -27.15 25.11 3.87
N LYS A 513 -26.28 25.25 4.86
CA LYS A 513 -26.59 25.97 6.09
C LYS A 513 -25.99 27.37 5.98
N ASP A 514 -26.84 28.32 5.59
CA ASP A 514 -26.56 29.75 5.71
C ASP A 514 -26.51 30.11 7.20
N THR A 515 -25.41 30.70 7.65
CA THR A 515 -25.36 31.47 8.90
C THR A 515 -25.24 32.93 8.54
N THR A 516 -26.35 33.65 8.64
CA THR A 516 -26.42 35.11 8.60
C THR A 516 -25.99 35.70 9.94
N GLU A 517 -24.96 36.53 9.86
CA GLU A 517 -24.54 37.52 10.85
C GLU A 517 -25.64 38.57 11.03
N TYR A 518 -26.02 38.86 12.27
CA TYR A 518 -26.74 40.08 12.65
C TYR A 518 -25.79 40.93 13.50
N ALA A 519 -25.38 42.07 12.96
CA ALA A 519 -24.79 43.17 13.71
C ALA A 519 -25.24 44.50 13.09
N GLU A 520 -26.21 45.16 13.71
CA GLU A 520 -26.37 46.62 13.69
C GLU A 520 -26.97 47.07 15.03
N ALA A 521 -26.13 47.73 15.82
CA ALA A 521 -26.44 48.88 16.68
C ALA A 521 -25.13 49.57 17.06
#